data_AF-A0A523FPX7-F1
#
_entry.id   AF-A0A523FPX7-F1
#
_cell.length_a   1.000
_cell.length_b   1.000
_cell.length_c   1.000
_cell.angle_alpha   90.00
_cell.angle_beta   90.00
_cell.angle_gamma   90.00
#
_symmetry.space_group_name_H-M   'P 1'
#
loop_
_entity.id
_entity.type
_entity.pdbx_description
1 polymer ?
#
loop_
_entity_poly.entity_id
_entity_poly.type
_entity_poly.pdbx_seq_one_letter_code
_entity_poly.pdbx_strand_id
1 'polypeptide(L)'
;MMVVNQDEYVPIPVVYKPGKYTLTQEQNGTRYGFVAFRTFVDSTSPADIKKVNAIQDQIKFEQKSVGKFETPNWDQKSQDSLRAAISVLSSTMKNYSESFGTKEEVDPIAHLLGAATGWGGNPA
;
A
#
# COMPACT_ATOMS: atom_id res chain seq x y z
N MET A 1 2.38 10.47 0.93
CA MET A 1 1.15 9.71 1.21
C MET A 1 0.85 8.87 -0.02
N MET A 2 0.83 7.55 0.16
CA MET A 2 0.41 6.58 -0.85
C MET A 2 -0.82 5.86 -0.30
N VAL A 3 -1.85 5.68 -1.12
CA VAL A 3 -3.05 4.96 -0.73
C VAL A 3 -3.09 3.66 -1.53
N VAL A 4 -3.03 2.54 -0.83
CA VAL A 4 -3.14 1.20 -1.40
C VAL A 4 -4.54 0.69 -1.12
N ASN A 5 -5.31 0.34 -2.13
CA ASN A 5 -6.67 -0.13 -1.94
C ASN A 5 -6.71 -1.61 -1.52
N GLN A 6 -7.90 -2.15 -1.24
CA GLN A 6 -8.05 -3.55 -0.79
C GLN A 6 -7.48 -4.58 -1.79
N ASP A 7 -7.49 -4.24 -3.07
CA ASP A 7 -7.01 -5.10 -4.15
C ASP A 7 -5.53 -4.81 -4.50
N GLU A 8 -4.84 -4.07 -3.64
CA GLU A 8 -3.43 -3.70 -3.73
C GLU A 8 -3.02 -2.79 -4.90
N TYR A 9 -3.98 -2.11 -5.52
CA TYR A 9 -3.69 -1.04 -6.46
C TYR A 9 -3.40 0.28 -5.72
N VAL A 10 -2.76 1.21 -6.42
CA VAL A 10 -2.55 2.59 -6.00
C VAL A 10 -3.42 3.52 -6.86
N PRO A 11 -4.74 3.61 -6.58
CA PRO A 11 -5.70 4.30 -7.45
C PRO A 11 -5.59 5.83 -7.40
N ILE A 12 -4.96 6.37 -6.36
CA ILE A 12 -4.78 7.80 -6.14
C ILE A 12 -3.29 8.12 -6.34
N PRO A 13 -2.94 9.14 -7.15
CA PRO A 13 -1.55 9.52 -7.35
C PRO A 13 -0.80 9.76 -6.04
N VAL A 14 0.44 9.27 -5.97
CA VAL A 14 1.27 9.42 -4.76
C VAL A 14 1.51 10.90 -4.47
N VAL A 15 1.17 11.31 -3.25
CA VAL A 15 1.24 12.70 -2.82
C VAL A 15 2.52 12.94 -2.01
N TYR A 16 3.36 13.87 -2.47
CA TYR A 16 4.62 14.23 -1.79
C TYR A 16 4.56 15.57 -1.04
N LYS A 17 3.54 16.39 -1.27
CA LYS A 17 3.41 17.71 -0.65
C LYS A 17 2.63 17.64 0.66
N PRO A 18 2.94 18.51 1.65
CA PRO A 18 2.09 18.66 2.83
C PRO A 18 0.75 19.30 2.43
N GLY A 19 -0.33 18.92 3.12
CA GLY A 19 -1.66 19.46 2.87
C GLY A 19 -2.78 18.66 3.52
N LYS A 20 -4.01 19.15 3.36
CA LYS A 20 -5.23 18.43 3.72
C LYS A 20 -5.74 17.68 2.50
N TYR A 21 -5.84 16.37 2.60
CA TYR A 21 -6.33 15.49 1.54
C TYR A 21 -7.57 14.77 2.03
N THR A 22 -8.61 14.71 1.19
CA THR A 22 -9.82 13.95 1.47
C THR A 22 -9.77 12.67 0.64
N LEU A 23 -9.92 11.54 1.29
CA LEU A 23 -10.01 10.23 0.65
C LEU A 23 -11.47 9.79 0.62
N THR A 24 -11.96 9.39 -0.54
CA THR A 24 -13.32 8.87 -0.72
C THR A 24 -13.27 7.43 -1.21
N GLN A 25 -14.33 6.66 -0.93
CA GLN A 25 -14.46 5.30 -1.44
C GLN A 25 -14.44 5.27 -2.98
N GLU A 26 -15.05 6.27 -3.64
CA GLU A 26 -15.07 6.39 -5.09
C GLU A 26 -13.65 6.52 -5.67
N GLN A 27 -12.81 7.36 -5.07
CA GLN A 27 -11.40 7.51 -5.49
C GLN A 27 -10.56 6.27 -5.17
N ASN A 28 -10.84 5.59 -4.06
CA ASN A 28 -10.08 4.40 -3.65
C ASN A 28 -10.51 3.14 -4.42
N GLY A 29 -11.70 3.14 -5.04
CA GLY A 29 -12.27 2.00 -5.77
C GLY A 29 -12.75 0.84 -4.91
N THR A 30 -12.35 0.78 -3.64
CA THR A 30 -12.78 -0.25 -2.66
C THR A 30 -13.12 0.39 -1.32
N ARG A 31 -13.84 -0.35 -0.46
CA ARG A 31 -14.21 0.13 0.88
C ARG A 31 -13.01 0.32 1.80
N TYR A 32 -11.97 -0.50 1.66
CA TYR A 32 -10.79 -0.45 2.51
C TYR A 32 -9.58 0.07 1.76
N GLY A 33 -8.77 0.87 2.45
CA GLY A 33 -7.50 1.34 1.93
C GLY A 33 -6.48 1.43 3.06
N PHE A 34 -5.23 1.15 2.74
CA PHE A 34 -4.07 1.38 3.58
C PHE A 34 -3.40 2.69 3.17
N VAL A 35 -3.26 3.62 4.12
CA VAL A 35 -2.61 4.91 3.88
C VAL A 35 -1.19 4.86 4.41
N ALA A 36 -0.22 4.82 3.50
CA ALA A 36 1.20 4.79 3.82
C ALA A 36 1.81 6.19 3.77
N PHE A 37 2.57 6.54 4.81
CA PHE A 37 3.44 7.71 4.82
C PHE A 37 4.88 7.24 4.88
N ARG A 38 5.71 7.78 3.99
CA ARG A 38 7.15 7.50 3.93
C ARG A 38 7.90 8.80 4.10
N THR A 39 8.87 8.81 4.99
CA THR A 39 9.79 9.92 5.24
C THR A 39 11.21 9.42 5.07
N PHE A 40 12.04 10.15 4.33
CA PHE A 40 13.46 9.87 4.30
C PHE A 40 14.09 10.22 5.64
N VAL A 41 14.99 9.36 6.12
CA VAL A 41 15.69 9.52 7.38
C VAL A 41 17.12 9.02 7.24
N ASP A 42 18.09 9.79 7.74
CA ASP A 42 19.41 9.29 8.06
C ASP A 42 19.34 8.60 9.43
N SER A 43 19.31 7.27 9.42
CA SER A 43 19.19 6.44 10.63
C SER A 43 20.43 6.50 11.53
N THR A 44 21.55 7.05 11.05
CA THR A 44 22.78 7.21 11.83
C THR A 44 22.86 8.55 12.55
N SER A 45 21.95 9.48 12.24
CA SER A 45 21.89 10.81 12.83
C SER A 45 20.72 10.94 13.80
N PRO A 46 20.96 10.92 15.13
CA PRO A 46 19.90 11.14 16.13
C PRO A 46 19.15 12.48 15.93
N ALA A 47 19.85 13.49 15.40
CA ALA A 47 19.26 14.79 15.10
C ALA A 47 18.28 14.72 13.93
N ASP A 48 18.58 13.94 12.89
CA ASP A 48 17.68 13.76 11.74
C ASP A 48 16.46 12.92 12.12
N ILE A 49 16.67 11.82 12.86
CA ILE A 49 15.57 11.01 13.43
C ILE A 49 14.59 11.89 14.21
N LYS A 50 15.10 12.77 15.08
CA LYS A 50 14.24 13.69 15.86
C LYS A 50 13.42 14.63 14.95
N LYS A 51 14.00 15.14 13.87
CA LYS A 51 13.28 15.99 12.91
C LYS A 51 12.20 15.20 12.16
N VAL A 52 12.53 14.00 11.69
CA VAL A 52 11.59 13.13 10.97
C VAL A 52 10.42 12.72 11.86
N ASN A 53 10.67 12.32 13.11
CA ASN A 53 9.62 12.00 14.07
C ASN A 53 8.68 13.20 14.28
N ALA A 54 9.23 14.42 14.45
CA ALA A 54 8.42 15.62 14.58
C ALA A 54 7.58 15.95 13.33
N ILE A 55 7.99 15.50 12.13
CA ILE A 55 7.18 15.59 10.90
C ILE A 55 6.08 14.52 10.93
N GLN A 56 6.40 13.29 11.32
CA GLN A 56 5.44 12.20 11.42
C GLN A 56 4.34 12.50 12.47
N ASP A 57 4.70 13.11 13.59
CA ASP A 57 3.77 13.54 14.65
C ASP A 57 2.73 14.57 14.19
N GLN A 58 2.98 15.25 13.05
CA GLN A 58 2.03 16.20 12.47
C GLN A 58 0.96 15.53 11.59
N ILE A 59 1.09 14.24 11.30
CA ILE A 59 0.10 13.50 10.51
C ILE A 59 -1.14 13.29 11.36
N LYS A 60 -2.27 13.80 10.86
CA LYS A 60 -3.57 13.71 11.53
C LYS A 60 -4.60 13.11 10.60
N PHE A 61 -5.54 12.36 11.19
CA PHE A 61 -6.66 11.77 10.49
C PHE A 61 -7.95 12.27 11.09
N GLU A 62 -8.88 12.69 10.23
CA GLU A 62 -10.23 13.12 10.61
C GLU A 62 -11.22 12.26 9.85
N GLN A 63 -12.21 11.71 10.55
CA GLN A 63 -13.29 10.95 9.94
C GLN A 63 -14.60 11.29 10.65
N LYS A 64 -15.70 11.35 9.89
CA LYS A 64 -17.03 11.62 10.44
C LYS A 64 -17.50 10.51 11.39
N SER A 65 -17.09 9.27 11.11
CA SER A 65 -17.36 8.08 11.92
C SER A 65 -16.24 7.06 11.69
N VAL A 66 -15.86 6.33 12.74
CA VAL A 66 -14.85 5.26 12.68
C VAL A 66 -15.31 4.04 11.87
N GLY A 67 -16.61 3.93 11.60
CA GLY A 67 -17.19 2.81 10.86
C GLY A 67 -17.04 1.47 11.58
N LYS A 68 -17.11 0.38 10.80
CA LYS A 68 -16.88 -0.99 11.26
C LYS A 68 -16.02 -1.72 10.24
N PHE A 69 -15.04 -2.47 10.75
CA PHE A 69 -14.23 -3.37 9.94
C PHE A 69 -14.99 -4.68 9.72
N GLU A 70 -15.17 -5.05 8.46
CA GLU A 70 -15.92 -6.23 8.03
C GLU A 70 -15.13 -6.95 6.94
N THR A 71 -14.73 -8.18 7.21
CA THR A 71 -13.95 -8.99 6.27
C THR A 71 -14.73 -10.24 5.87
N PRO A 72 -14.51 -10.75 4.65
CA PRO A 72 -14.90 -12.11 4.32
C PRO A 72 -14.30 -13.13 5.30
N ASN A 73 -15.01 -14.23 5.51
CA ASN A 73 -14.49 -15.38 6.25
C ASN A 73 -13.70 -16.29 5.30
N TRP A 74 -12.46 -15.90 4.99
CA TRP A 74 -11.60 -16.67 4.08
C TRP A 74 -11.21 -18.03 4.68
N ASP A 75 -11.17 -19.08 3.85
CA ASP A 75 -10.51 -20.33 4.22
C ASP A 75 -8.99 -20.11 4.22
N GLN A 76 -8.43 -19.97 5.42
CA GLN A 76 -7.00 -19.72 5.61
C GLN A 76 -6.12 -20.80 5.00
N LYS A 77 -6.53 -22.08 5.07
CA LYS A 77 -5.75 -23.20 4.53
C LYS A 77 -5.69 -23.14 3.01
N SER A 78 -6.83 -22.82 2.38
CA SER A 78 -6.89 -22.59 0.93
C SER A 78 -6.01 -21.40 0.53
N GLN A 79 -6.15 -20.27 1.24
CA GLN A 79 -5.38 -19.06 0.96
C GLN A 79 -3.86 -19.29 1.09
N ASP A 80 -3.42 -19.96 2.15
CA ASP A 80 -2.00 -20.24 2.40
C ASP A 80 -1.43 -21.18 1.33
N SER A 81 -2.20 -22.19 0.92
CA SER A 81 -1.80 -23.11 -0.15
C SER A 81 -1.58 -22.37 -1.48
N LEU A 82 -2.50 -21.46 -1.83
CA LEU A 82 -2.38 -20.65 -3.03
C LEU A 82 -1.22 -19.65 -2.93
N ARG A 83 -1.07 -18.97 -1.79
CA ARG A 83 0.04 -18.02 -1.56
C ARG A 83 1.40 -18.72 -1.68
N ALA A 84 1.54 -19.94 -1.17
CA ALA A 84 2.77 -20.72 -1.30
C ALA A 84 3.09 -21.02 -2.77
N ALA A 85 2.10 -21.42 -3.57
CA ALA A 85 2.29 -21.67 -5.00
C ALA A 85 2.68 -20.39 -5.77
N ILE A 86 1.99 -19.28 -5.49
CA ILE A 86 2.31 -17.97 -6.07
C ILE A 86 3.71 -17.51 -5.69
N SER A 87 4.14 -17.77 -4.45
CA SER A 87 5.49 -17.42 -4.00
C SER A 87 6.58 -18.17 -4.78
N VAL A 88 6.35 -19.45 -5.11
CA VAL A 88 7.27 -20.23 -5.96
C VAL A 88 7.36 -19.60 -7.36
N LEU A 89 6.21 -19.26 -7.96
CA LEU A 89 6.19 -18.59 -9.26
C LEU A 89 6.90 -17.23 -9.22
N SER A 90 6.65 -16.44 -8.18
CA SER A 90 7.23 -15.11 -7.97
C SER A 90 8.76 -15.14 -7.85
N SER A 91 9.33 -16.25 -7.35
CA SER A 91 10.80 -16.41 -7.27
C SER A 91 11.52 -16.39 -8.64
N THR A 92 10.76 -16.53 -9.73
CA THR A 92 11.28 -16.45 -11.10
C THR A 92 11.29 -15.02 -11.67
N MET A 93 10.67 -14.06 -10.97
CA MET A 93 10.64 -12.66 -11.39
C MET A 93 12.03 -12.02 -11.28
N LYS A 94 12.39 -11.20 -12.27
CA LYS A 94 13.66 -10.45 -12.27
C LYS A 94 13.58 -9.16 -11.45
N ASN A 95 12.39 -8.57 -11.39
CA ASN A 95 12.08 -7.32 -10.70
C ASN A 95 10.56 -7.21 -10.53
N TYR A 96 10.11 -6.16 -9.84
CA TYR A 96 8.69 -5.83 -9.64
C TYR A 96 8.20 -4.71 -10.57
N SER A 97 8.86 -4.52 -11.72
CA SER A 97 8.35 -3.58 -12.73
C SER A 97 6.93 -3.98 -13.11
N GLU A 98 6.04 -3.00 -13.23
CA GLU A 98 4.63 -3.20 -13.58
C GLU A 98 3.79 -3.95 -12.52
N SER A 99 4.31 -4.19 -11.31
CA SER A 99 3.55 -4.85 -10.23
C SER A 99 2.67 -3.88 -9.41
N PHE A 100 3.05 -2.61 -9.33
CA PHE A 100 2.43 -1.63 -8.43
C PHE A 100 2.07 -0.34 -9.19
N GLY A 101 0.82 0.09 -9.06
CA GLY A 101 0.28 1.25 -9.78
C GLY A 101 -1.25 1.22 -9.78
N THR A 102 -1.86 2.03 -10.65
CA THR A 102 -3.30 1.90 -10.96
C THR A 102 -3.58 0.60 -11.70
N LYS A 103 -4.85 0.20 -11.80
CA LYS A 103 -5.24 -1.03 -12.48
C LYS A 103 -4.89 -1.02 -13.97
N GLU A 104 -4.83 0.17 -14.56
CA GLU A 104 -4.54 0.41 -15.97
C GLU A 104 -3.03 0.42 -16.27
N GLU A 105 -2.19 0.65 -15.26
CA GLU A 105 -0.72 0.78 -15.40
C GLU A 105 0.04 -0.52 -15.19
N VAL A 106 -0.58 -1.52 -14.55
CA VAL A 106 0.09 -2.76 -14.15
C VAL A 106 -0.17 -3.91 -15.12
N ASP A 107 0.81 -4.81 -15.24
CA ASP A 107 0.55 -6.13 -15.83
C ASP A 107 -0.21 -6.99 -14.81
N PRO A 108 -1.37 -7.60 -15.16
CA PRO A 108 -2.18 -8.34 -14.19
C PRO A 108 -1.46 -9.51 -13.54
N ILE A 109 -0.51 -10.16 -14.23
CA ILE A 109 0.26 -11.27 -13.67
C ILE A 109 1.36 -10.71 -12.77
N ALA A 110 2.12 -9.71 -13.21
CA ALA A 110 3.12 -9.05 -12.38
C ALA A 110 2.52 -8.44 -11.11
N HIS A 111 1.31 -7.89 -11.20
CA HIS A 111 0.55 -7.39 -10.07
C HIS A 111 0.15 -8.52 -9.10
N LEU A 112 -0.43 -9.62 -9.58
CA LEU A 112 -0.77 -10.77 -8.75
C LEU A 112 0.45 -11.31 -7.96
N LEU A 113 1.58 -11.45 -8.65
CA LEU A 113 2.82 -11.95 -8.04
C LEU A 113 3.41 -10.93 -7.04
N GLY A 114 3.42 -9.65 -7.41
CA GLY A 114 3.90 -8.55 -6.58
C GLY A 114 3.06 -8.34 -5.32
N ALA A 115 1.74 -8.40 -5.46
CA ALA A 115 0.79 -8.30 -4.35
C ALA A 115 0.98 -9.42 -3.32
N ALA A 116 1.25 -10.64 -3.82
CA ALA A 116 1.45 -11.80 -2.96
C ALA A 116 2.81 -11.81 -2.22
N THR A 117 3.85 -11.14 -2.75
CA THR A 117 5.24 -11.32 -2.26
C THR A 117 6.00 -10.04 -1.91
N GLY A 118 5.69 -8.91 -2.55
CA GLY A 118 6.39 -7.63 -2.36
C GLY A 118 5.67 -6.63 -1.46
N TRP A 119 4.35 -6.77 -1.31
CA TRP A 119 3.39 -5.93 -0.57
C TRP A 119 3.74 -4.44 -0.40
N GLY A 120 2.92 -3.57 -1.01
CA GLY A 120 3.03 -2.13 -0.80
C GLY A 120 4.25 -1.49 -1.46
N GLY A 121 4.68 -1.99 -2.62
CA GLY A 121 5.70 -1.34 -3.43
C GLY A 121 5.32 0.10 -3.80
N ASN A 122 6.32 0.95 -3.98
CA ASN A 122 6.08 2.30 -4.53
C ASN A 122 5.93 2.17 -6.06
N PRO A 123 4.88 2.72 -6.68
CA PRO A 123 4.79 2.76 -8.14
C PRO A 123 6.02 3.43 -8.77
N ALA A 124 6.35 3.00 -9.98
CA ALA A 124 7.48 3.52 -10.77
C ALA A 124 7.27 4.98 -11.21
#